data_AF-A0A383URZ5-F1
#
_entry.id   AF-A0A383URZ5-F1
#
_cell.length_a   1.000
_cell.length_b   1.000
_cell.length_c   1.000
_cell.angle_alpha   90.00
_cell.angle_beta   90.00
_cell.angle_gamma   90.00
#
_symmetry.space_group_name_H-M   'P 1'
#
loop_
_entity.id
_entity.type
_entity.pdbx_description
1 polymer ?
#
loop_
_entity_poly.entity_id
_entity_poly.type
_entity_poly.pdbx_seq_one_letter_code
_entity_poly.pdbx_strand_id
1 'polypeptide(L)'
;MFSSSLRKRNDWTDMSTVLLSQSNPTWKEITSETYDLAIPINKAPNNNPTDYIRLIILSPADINKSQDTQDRVENLYHKWGGKNVGILFLLNGSNQENGSIAMMSLQARQVKTLESSRGLTKFIRIFFLNLDMPILPLFDVKSLKSTLSSFLQHIEHPLRPIKGDTSAISLLPYCSTNPPMHEHARNVISDVCANIPEFGILMSTDQGHRILGNLLSDYRRSLQEIIDFWQEEALTE
;
A
#
# COMPACT_ATOMS: atom_id res chain seq x y z
N MET A 1 14.27 -8.38 -16.22
CA MET A 1 13.44 -8.85 -17.34
C MET A 1 12.27 -7.90 -17.52
N PHE A 2 11.72 -7.79 -18.72
CA PHE A 2 10.53 -6.96 -18.98
C PHE A 2 9.57 -7.65 -19.95
N SER A 3 8.28 -7.33 -19.86
CA SER A 3 7.24 -7.95 -20.69
C SER A 3 7.21 -7.35 -22.09
N SER A 4 7.08 -8.21 -23.12
CA SER A 4 6.90 -7.80 -24.51
C SER A 4 5.58 -7.06 -24.78
N SER A 5 4.62 -7.15 -23.86
CA SER A 5 3.36 -6.39 -23.92
C SER A 5 3.58 -4.87 -23.90
N LEU A 6 4.71 -4.40 -23.35
CA LEU A 6 5.04 -2.98 -23.26
C LEU A 6 5.15 -2.30 -24.63
N ARG A 7 5.59 -3.03 -25.66
CA ARG A 7 5.70 -2.50 -27.03
C ARG A 7 4.35 -2.13 -27.66
N LYS A 8 3.26 -2.71 -27.15
CA LYS A 8 1.90 -2.48 -27.67
C LYS A 8 1.21 -1.28 -27.00
N ARG A 9 1.81 -0.70 -25.96
CA ARG A 9 1.22 0.37 -25.16
C ARG A 9 1.86 1.70 -25.56
N ASN A 10 1.08 2.62 -26.12
CA ASN A 10 1.58 3.87 -26.71
C ASN A 10 2.47 4.66 -25.75
N ASP A 11 2.06 4.80 -24.48
CA ASP A 11 2.81 5.51 -23.43
C ASP A 11 4.17 4.86 -23.07
N TRP A 12 4.39 3.62 -23.49
CA TRP A 12 5.53 2.79 -23.10
C TRP A 12 6.36 2.28 -24.27
N THR A 13 6.07 2.74 -25.49
CA THR A 13 6.73 2.30 -26.72
C THR A 13 8.25 2.44 -26.63
N ASP A 14 8.72 3.58 -26.10
CA ASP A 14 10.14 3.88 -25.94
C ASP A 14 10.81 3.10 -24.79
N MET A 15 10.01 2.54 -23.88
CA MET A 15 10.52 1.87 -22.69
C MET A 15 11.36 0.64 -23.03
N SER A 16 10.94 -0.13 -24.03
CA SER A 16 11.69 -1.31 -24.47
C SER A 16 13.08 -0.93 -24.98
N THR A 17 13.18 0.17 -25.75
CA THR A 17 14.44 0.71 -26.25
C THR A 17 15.31 1.24 -25.11
N VAL A 18 14.72 1.97 -24.16
CA VAL A 18 15.41 2.48 -22.98
C VAL A 18 15.96 1.34 -22.12
N LEU A 19 15.18 0.28 -21.89
CA LEU A 19 15.62 -0.89 -21.13
C LEU A 19 16.74 -1.64 -21.85
N LEU A 20 16.58 -1.94 -23.14
CA LEU A 20 17.59 -2.68 -23.91
C LEU A 20 18.90 -1.89 -24.11
N SER A 21 18.86 -0.56 -24.08
CA SER A 21 20.07 0.27 -24.15
C SER A 21 20.87 0.31 -22.83
N GLN A 22 20.32 -0.18 -21.73
CA GLN A 22 21.03 -0.24 -20.44
C GLN A 22 21.96 -1.46 -20.38
N SER A 23 23.21 -1.21 -20.01
CA SER A 23 24.21 -2.26 -19.79
C SER A 23 24.10 -2.97 -18.44
N ASN A 24 23.51 -2.31 -17.43
CA ASN A 24 23.37 -2.85 -16.08
C ASN A 24 22.06 -2.35 -15.42
N PRO A 25 21.11 -3.23 -15.07
CA PRO A 25 21.12 -4.68 -15.35
C PRO A 25 20.95 -4.96 -16.85
N THR A 26 21.45 -6.12 -17.32
CA THR A 26 21.20 -6.56 -18.70
C THR A 26 19.75 -6.99 -18.84
N TRP A 27 18.95 -6.17 -19.51
CA TRP A 27 17.53 -6.43 -19.68
C TRP A 27 17.28 -7.52 -20.72
N LYS A 28 16.34 -8.41 -20.41
CA LYS A 28 15.83 -9.43 -21.32
C LYS A 28 14.33 -9.26 -21.45
N GLU A 29 13.86 -9.24 -22.69
CA GLU A 29 12.45 -9.25 -23.02
C GLU A 29 11.89 -10.66 -22.87
N ILE A 30 10.73 -10.78 -22.23
CA ILE A 30 10.03 -12.05 -22.02
C ILE A 30 8.53 -11.87 -22.28
N THR A 31 7.83 -12.95 -22.58
CA THR A 31 6.36 -12.97 -22.56
C THR A 31 5.89 -13.25 -21.13
N SER A 32 5.41 -12.23 -20.43
CA SER A 32 4.86 -12.36 -19.08
C SER A 32 3.47 -11.74 -19.02
N GLU A 33 2.51 -12.53 -18.54
CA GLU A 33 1.13 -12.10 -18.32
C GLU A 33 0.93 -11.53 -16.91
N THR A 34 1.86 -11.79 -15.99
CA THR A 34 1.68 -11.49 -14.55
C THR A 34 2.41 -10.24 -14.06
N TYR A 35 3.44 -9.78 -14.77
CA TYR A 35 4.21 -8.59 -14.39
C TYR A 35 4.84 -7.97 -15.63
N ASP A 36 5.09 -6.66 -15.58
CA ASP A 36 5.68 -5.91 -16.68
C ASP A 36 7.20 -5.78 -16.52
N LEU A 37 7.71 -5.69 -15.29
CA LEU A 37 9.14 -5.69 -14.98
C LEU A 37 9.47 -6.71 -13.88
N ALA A 38 10.63 -7.34 -13.99
CA ALA A 38 11.25 -8.11 -12.91
C ALA A 38 12.71 -7.68 -12.74
N ILE A 39 13.06 -7.21 -11.55
CA ILE A 39 14.38 -6.67 -11.23
C ILE A 39 15.01 -7.55 -10.13
N PRO A 40 16.21 -8.10 -10.34
CA PRO A 40 16.83 -8.96 -9.35
C PRO A 40 17.20 -8.21 -8.06
N ILE A 41 16.94 -8.83 -6.91
CA ILE A 41 17.42 -8.40 -5.58
C ILE A 41 18.54 -9.34 -5.16
N ASN A 42 19.67 -8.78 -4.72
CA ASN A 42 20.87 -9.49 -4.28
C ASN A 42 21.57 -10.31 -5.36
N LYS A 43 22.81 -9.90 -5.67
CA LYS A 43 23.77 -10.72 -6.39
C LYS A 43 24.42 -11.67 -5.39
N ALA A 44 23.90 -12.89 -5.27
CA ALA A 44 24.65 -13.95 -4.62
C ALA A 44 26.05 -14.07 -5.29
N PRO A 45 27.10 -14.52 -4.56
CA PRO A 45 28.45 -14.62 -5.11
C PRO A 45 28.55 -15.46 -6.40
N ASN A 46 27.55 -16.30 -6.67
CA ASN A 46 27.46 -17.15 -7.87
C ASN A 46 26.67 -16.54 -9.04
N ASN A 47 26.45 -15.22 -9.07
CA ASN A 47 25.75 -14.48 -10.16
C ASN A 47 24.29 -14.90 -10.46
N ASN A 48 23.72 -15.85 -9.72
CA ASN A 48 22.30 -16.18 -9.81
C ASN A 48 21.51 -15.32 -8.82
N PRO A 49 20.55 -14.50 -9.27
CA PRO A 49 19.73 -13.70 -8.37
C PRO A 49 18.85 -14.61 -7.52
N THR A 50 18.84 -14.36 -6.21
CA THR A 50 18.07 -15.14 -5.23
C THR A 50 16.62 -14.71 -5.14
N ASP A 51 16.29 -13.48 -5.54
CA ASP A 51 14.93 -12.97 -5.53
C ASP A 51 14.73 -11.87 -6.59
N TYR A 52 13.48 -11.49 -6.84
CA TYR A 52 13.10 -10.45 -7.80
C TYR A 52 12.02 -9.53 -7.25
N ILE A 53 12.15 -8.24 -7.53
CA ILE A 53 11.06 -7.26 -7.45
C ILE A 53 10.28 -7.31 -8.74
N ARG A 54 8.97 -7.46 -8.64
CA ARG A 54 8.06 -7.56 -9.79
C ARG A 54 7.15 -6.35 -9.82
N LEU A 55 7.16 -5.61 -10.91
CA LEU A 55 6.38 -4.39 -11.04
C LEU A 55 5.35 -4.53 -12.16
N ILE A 56 4.14 -4.05 -11.91
CA ILE A 56 3.20 -3.67 -12.97
C ILE A 56 3.43 -2.21 -13.29
N ILE A 57 3.42 -1.89 -14.58
CA ILE A 57 3.62 -0.53 -15.05
C ILE A 57 2.27 0.04 -15.47
N LEU A 58 1.91 1.22 -14.94
CA LEU A 58 0.65 1.90 -15.20
C LEU A 58 0.87 3.36 -15.60
N SER A 59 -0.04 3.89 -16.40
CA SER A 59 -0.13 5.29 -16.81
C SER A 59 -1.55 5.81 -16.53
N PRO A 60 -1.80 7.12 -16.68
CA PRO A 60 -3.14 7.67 -16.53
C PRO A 60 -4.16 7.02 -17.47
N ALA A 61 -3.71 6.59 -18.66
CA ALA A 61 -4.54 5.87 -19.63
C ALA A 61 -5.07 4.52 -19.14
N ASP A 62 -4.38 3.89 -18.18
CA ASP A 62 -4.70 2.56 -17.67
C ASP A 62 -5.68 2.61 -16.48
N ILE A 63 -5.76 3.73 -15.78
CA ILE A 63 -6.68 3.92 -14.65
C ILE A 63 -8.13 3.94 -15.14
N ASN A 64 -8.39 4.57 -16.27
CA ASN A 64 -9.75 4.65 -16.80
C ASN A 64 -10.17 3.39 -17.60
N LYS A 65 -9.25 2.44 -17.82
CA LYS A 65 -9.43 1.26 -18.67
C LYS A 65 -9.50 -0.03 -17.84
N SER A 66 -10.76 -0.42 -17.59
CA SER A 66 -11.28 -1.76 -17.30
C SER A 66 -10.87 -2.49 -16.00
N GLN A 67 -11.76 -3.42 -15.65
CA GLN A 67 -11.60 -4.42 -14.61
C GLN A 67 -10.28 -5.20 -14.75
N ASP A 68 -9.80 -5.42 -15.99
CA ASP A 68 -8.55 -6.13 -16.29
C ASP A 68 -7.32 -5.53 -15.59
N THR A 69 -7.24 -4.20 -15.47
CA THR A 69 -6.11 -3.56 -14.77
C THR A 69 -6.13 -3.89 -13.28
N GLN A 70 -7.32 -3.91 -12.68
CA GLN A 70 -7.51 -4.30 -11.28
C GLN A 70 -7.17 -5.78 -11.09
N ASP A 71 -7.75 -6.66 -11.92
CA ASP A 71 -7.52 -8.10 -11.86
C ASP A 71 -6.03 -8.43 -12.02
N ARG A 72 -5.31 -7.69 -12.88
CA ARG A 72 -3.86 -7.88 -13.09
C ARG A 72 -3.06 -7.51 -11.84
N VAL A 73 -3.42 -6.43 -11.16
CA VAL A 73 -2.74 -6.00 -9.93
C VAL A 73 -3.06 -6.93 -8.76
N GLU A 74 -4.32 -7.32 -8.60
CA GLU A 74 -4.74 -8.30 -7.59
C GLU A 74 -4.03 -9.64 -7.82
N ASN A 75 -4.00 -10.14 -9.06
CA ASN A 75 -3.29 -11.36 -9.41
C ASN A 75 -1.79 -11.27 -9.09
N LEU A 76 -1.12 -10.16 -9.41
CA LEU A 76 0.28 -9.97 -9.03
C LEU A 76 0.47 -10.03 -7.51
N TYR A 77 -0.39 -9.33 -6.77
CA TYR A 77 -0.32 -9.29 -5.30
C TYR A 77 -0.50 -10.68 -4.69
N HIS A 78 -1.57 -11.38 -5.04
CA HIS A 78 -1.89 -12.69 -4.47
C HIS A 78 -0.89 -13.76 -4.87
N LYS A 79 -0.38 -13.73 -6.11
CA LYS A 79 0.60 -14.71 -6.60
C LYS A 79 1.91 -14.71 -5.81
N TRP A 80 2.30 -13.56 -5.26
CA TRP A 80 3.54 -13.43 -4.49
C TRP A 80 3.30 -13.01 -3.03
N GLY A 81 2.06 -13.11 -2.55
CA GLY A 81 1.69 -12.77 -1.17
C GLY A 81 2.05 -11.35 -0.75
N GLY A 82 1.98 -10.38 -1.67
CA GLY A 82 2.35 -8.98 -1.43
C GLY A 82 3.86 -8.73 -1.28
N LYS A 83 4.71 -9.77 -1.34
CA LYS A 83 6.16 -9.63 -1.18
C LYS A 83 6.84 -9.25 -2.50
N ASN A 84 7.73 -8.25 -2.44
CA ASN A 84 8.55 -7.80 -3.58
C ASN A 84 7.73 -7.49 -4.84
N VAL A 85 6.51 -6.98 -4.66
CA VAL A 85 5.62 -6.56 -5.75
C VAL A 85 5.36 -5.07 -5.65
N GLY A 86 5.08 -4.40 -6.77
CA GLY A 86 4.92 -2.96 -6.82
C GLY A 86 4.22 -2.47 -8.09
N ILE A 87 3.85 -1.20 -8.07
CA ILE A 87 3.36 -0.47 -9.24
C ILE A 87 4.40 0.59 -9.60
N LEU A 88 4.75 0.70 -10.88
CA LEU A 88 5.50 1.83 -11.43
C LEU A 88 4.55 2.70 -12.24
N PHE A 89 4.34 3.95 -11.82
CA PHE A 89 3.29 4.81 -12.36
C PHE A 89 3.86 6.01 -13.14
N LEU A 90 3.48 6.17 -14.42
CA LEU A 90 3.91 7.30 -15.25
C LEU A 90 3.13 8.57 -14.94
N LEU A 91 3.83 9.64 -14.60
CA LEU A 91 3.23 10.95 -14.34
C LEU A 91 3.07 11.77 -15.62
N ASN A 92 4.06 11.75 -16.51
CA ASN A 92 4.02 12.47 -17.78
C ASN A 92 3.68 11.52 -18.93
N GLY A 93 2.41 11.08 -18.98
CA GLY A 93 1.89 10.25 -20.07
C GLY A 93 1.43 11.08 -21.27
N SER A 94 1.13 10.43 -22.40
CA SER A 94 0.66 11.09 -23.63
C SER A 94 -0.78 11.63 -23.55
N ASN A 95 -1.52 11.27 -22.49
CA ASN A 95 -2.89 11.72 -22.25
C ASN A 95 -2.93 13.06 -21.51
N GLN A 96 -3.93 13.89 -21.85
CA GLN A 96 -4.20 15.21 -21.26
C GLN A 96 -4.56 15.19 -19.77
N GLU A 97 -4.69 14.01 -19.15
CA GLU A 97 -4.92 13.91 -17.71
C GLU A 97 -3.61 14.11 -16.94
N ASN A 98 -3.66 14.99 -15.94
CA ASN A 98 -2.54 15.23 -15.03
C ASN A 98 -2.21 13.92 -14.28
N GLY A 99 -1.08 13.30 -14.60
CA GLY A 99 -0.70 12.01 -14.03
C GLY A 99 -0.49 12.04 -12.52
N SER A 100 -0.19 13.21 -11.92
CA SER A 100 -0.16 13.36 -10.46
C SER A 100 -1.56 13.20 -9.85
N ILE A 101 -2.60 13.76 -10.50
CA ILE A 101 -3.99 13.59 -10.06
C ILE A 101 -4.42 12.12 -10.23
N ALA A 102 -4.02 11.51 -11.34
CA ALA A 102 -4.33 10.11 -11.62
C ALA A 102 -3.65 9.17 -10.61
N MET A 103 -2.38 9.40 -10.27
CA MET A 103 -1.68 8.67 -9.21
C MET A 103 -2.32 8.88 -7.83
N MET A 104 -2.70 10.12 -7.48
CA MET A 104 -3.43 10.40 -6.24
C MET A 104 -4.74 9.63 -6.19
N SER A 105 -5.45 9.48 -7.31
CA SER A 105 -6.68 8.69 -7.35
C SER A 105 -6.45 7.20 -7.13
N LEU A 106 -5.29 6.65 -7.54
CA LEU A 106 -4.89 5.28 -7.22
C LEU A 106 -4.54 5.11 -5.75
N GLN A 107 -3.91 6.11 -5.14
CA GLN A 107 -3.48 6.09 -3.74
C GLN A 107 -4.60 6.41 -2.75
N ALA A 108 -5.68 7.05 -3.21
CA ALA A 108 -6.80 7.44 -2.38
C ALA A 108 -7.46 6.20 -1.79
N ARG A 109 -7.11 5.89 -0.53
CA ARG A 109 -7.55 4.67 0.16
C ARG A 109 -9.02 4.68 0.59
N GLN A 110 -9.72 5.80 0.45
CA GLN A 110 -11.17 5.93 0.65
C GLN A 110 -11.58 7.37 0.28
N VAL A 111 -12.50 7.54 -0.67
CA VAL A 111 -13.38 8.72 -0.72
C VAL A 111 -14.78 8.23 -1.00
N LYS A 112 -15.61 8.22 0.04
CA LYS A 112 -17.06 8.06 -0.09
C LYS A 112 -17.57 9.33 -0.76
N THR A 113 -17.97 9.26 -2.03
CA THR A 113 -18.64 10.38 -2.68
C THR A 113 -19.99 10.58 -1.98
N LEU A 114 -20.11 11.60 -1.13
CA LEU A 114 -21.41 12.11 -0.74
C LEU A 114 -22.02 12.77 -1.98
N GLU A 115 -23.27 12.43 -2.26
CA GLU A 115 -24.04 13.01 -3.34
C GLU A 115 -24.04 14.54 -3.23
N SER A 116 -23.49 15.21 -4.24
CA SER A 116 -23.68 16.66 -4.40
C SER A 116 -24.81 16.88 -5.39
N SER A 117 -25.87 17.56 -4.95
CA SER A 117 -27.04 17.94 -5.77
C SER A 117 -26.72 18.92 -6.92
N ARG A 118 -25.46 19.04 -7.35
CA ARG A 118 -24.99 19.92 -8.43
C ARG A 118 -23.99 19.20 -9.35
N GLY A 119 -24.42 18.09 -9.96
CA GLY A 119 -24.09 17.77 -11.36
C GLY A 119 -22.64 17.51 -11.79
N LEU A 120 -21.69 17.22 -10.90
CA LEU A 120 -20.35 16.76 -11.30
C LEU A 120 -19.95 15.49 -10.53
N THR A 121 -20.52 14.37 -10.95
CA THR A 121 -20.19 13.04 -10.44
C THR A 121 -18.89 12.55 -11.09
N LYS A 122 -17.73 12.88 -10.53
CA LYS A 122 -16.50 12.16 -10.88
C LYS A 122 -16.43 10.91 -10.00
N PHE A 123 -16.75 9.75 -10.57
CA PHE A 123 -16.56 8.45 -9.92
C PHE A 123 -15.08 8.29 -9.57
N ILE A 124 -14.74 8.36 -8.28
CA ILE A 124 -13.47 7.85 -7.79
C ILE A 124 -13.67 6.33 -7.65
N ARG A 125 -13.38 5.59 -8.71
CA ARG A 125 -13.23 4.13 -8.62
C ARG A 125 -12.00 3.89 -7.74
N ILE A 126 -12.20 3.32 -6.55
CA ILE A 126 -11.10 3.04 -5.64
C ILE A 126 -10.47 1.72 -6.09
N PHE A 127 -9.29 1.79 -6.72
CA PHE A 127 -8.69 0.67 -7.45
C PHE A 127 -7.99 -0.38 -6.56
N PHE A 128 -7.49 -0.01 -5.37
CA PHE A 128 -6.62 -0.89 -4.56
C PHE A 128 -7.01 -0.95 -3.09
N LEU A 129 -8.32 -0.86 -2.77
CA LEU A 129 -8.79 -1.12 -1.41
C LEU A 129 -8.22 -2.47 -0.95
N ASN A 130 -7.31 -2.44 0.03
CA ASN A 130 -6.73 -3.61 0.71
C ASN A 130 -5.44 -4.22 0.12
N LEU A 131 -4.78 -3.62 -0.88
CA LEU A 131 -3.45 -4.09 -1.30
C LEU A 131 -2.36 -3.20 -0.68
N ASP A 132 -1.45 -3.80 0.10
CA ASP A 132 -0.22 -3.14 0.57
C ASP A 132 0.87 -3.26 -0.50
N MET A 133 0.68 -2.54 -1.61
CA MET A 133 1.63 -2.51 -2.73
C MET A 133 2.20 -1.09 -2.92
N PRO A 134 3.55 -0.91 -2.91
CA PRO A 134 4.14 0.39 -3.15
C PRO A 134 3.88 0.88 -4.57
N ILE A 135 3.55 2.17 -4.72
CA ILE A 135 3.43 2.86 -6.01
C ILE A 135 4.61 3.78 -6.18
N LEU A 136 5.50 3.47 -7.12
CA LEU A 136 6.67 4.25 -7.47
C LEU A 136 6.32 5.26 -8.56
N PRO A 137 6.48 6.56 -8.32
CA PRO A 137 6.29 7.56 -9.36
C PRO A 137 7.44 7.52 -10.36
N LEU A 138 7.09 7.49 -11.64
CA LEU A 138 8.00 7.66 -12.77
C LEU A 138 7.60 8.95 -13.50
N PHE A 139 8.46 9.96 -13.48
CA PHE A 139 8.13 11.22 -14.13
C PHE A 139 8.06 11.06 -15.66
N ASP A 140 9.10 10.49 -16.26
CA ASP A 140 9.21 10.22 -17.70
C ASP A 140 9.95 8.89 -17.90
N VAL A 141 9.70 8.20 -19.01
CA VAL A 141 10.38 6.95 -19.40
C VAL A 141 11.91 7.14 -19.43
N LYS A 142 12.39 8.34 -19.80
CA LYS A 142 13.83 8.68 -19.77
C LYS A 142 14.44 8.65 -18.36
N SER A 143 13.63 8.96 -17.34
CA SER A 143 14.05 8.95 -15.93
C SER A 143 14.04 7.57 -15.28
N LEU A 144 13.62 6.53 -16.02
CA LEU A 144 13.47 5.16 -15.51
C LEU A 144 14.73 4.65 -14.84
N LYS A 145 15.89 4.85 -15.47
CA LYS A 145 17.17 4.37 -14.94
C LYS A 145 17.47 4.97 -13.57
N SER A 146 17.35 6.28 -13.44
CA SER A 146 17.60 6.98 -12.17
C SER A 146 16.59 6.57 -11.11
N THR A 147 15.30 6.48 -11.46
CA THR A 147 14.24 6.08 -10.52
C THR A 147 14.46 4.67 -9.99
N LEU A 148 14.73 3.70 -10.87
CA LEU A 148 14.99 2.32 -10.46
C LEU A 148 16.30 2.21 -9.66
N SER A 149 17.36 2.91 -10.05
CA SER A 149 18.63 2.88 -9.31
C SER A 149 18.47 3.41 -7.89
N SER A 150 17.79 4.55 -7.73
CA SER A 150 17.49 5.11 -6.40
C SER A 150 16.64 4.16 -5.57
N PHE A 151 15.62 3.54 -6.18
CA PHE A 151 14.76 2.58 -5.49
C PHE A 151 15.52 1.33 -5.04
N LEU A 152 16.34 0.74 -5.90
CA LEU A 152 17.15 -0.43 -5.56
C LEU A 152 18.18 -0.10 -4.47
N GLN A 153 18.80 1.07 -4.51
CA GLN A 153 19.71 1.50 -3.46
C GLN A 153 19.03 1.57 -2.09
N HIS A 154 17.78 2.04 -2.03
CA HIS A 154 16.99 2.06 -0.78
C HIS A 154 16.61 0.66 -0.29
N ILE A 155 16.55 -0.34 -1.17
CA ILE A 155 16.22 -1.73 -0.81
C ILE A 155 17.48 -2.50 -0.38
N GLU A 156 18.61 -2.27 -1.05
CA GLU A 156 19.90 -2.88 -0.69
C GLU A 156 20.47 -2.27 0.60
N HIS A 157 20.20 -0.98 0.82
CA HIS A 157 20.51 -0.28 2.05
C HIS A 157 19.19 0.19 2.64
N PRO A 158 18.37 -0.71 3.22
CA PRO A 158 17.26 -0.24 4.02
C PRO A 158 17.89 0.74 5.00
N LEU A 159 17.45 2.00 4.97
CA LEU A 159 17.69 2.92 6.08
C LEU A 159 17.48 2.06 7.30
N ARG A 160 18.54 1.85 8.12
CA ARG A 160 18.49 1.01 9.33
C ARG A 160 17.10 1.23 9.86
N PRO A 161 16.24 0.19 9.95
CA PRO A 161 14.87 0.40 10.32
C PRO A 161 14.98 1.37 11.48
N ILE A 162 14.44 2.58 11.29
CA ILE A 162 14.11 3.36 12.47
C ILE A 162 13.38 2.29 13.24
N LYS A 163 13.90 1.93 14.41
CA LYS A 163 13.11 1.19 15.35
C LYS A 163 11.95 2.14 15.60
N GLY A 164 10.98 2.18 14.69
CA GLY A 164 9.60 2.24 15.04
C GLY A 164 9.51 0.99 15.86
N ASP A 165 9.77 1.17 17.15
CA ASP A 165 9.02 0.48 18.16
C ASP A 165 7.66 0.27 17.53
N THR A 166 7.33 -1.00 17.28
CA THR A 166 6.02 -1.39 16.80
C THR A 166 5.10 -0.77 17.85
N SER A 167 4.63 0.44 17.55
CA SER A 167 4.13 1.32 18.60
C SER A 167 2.99 0.54 19.17
N ALA A 168 2.89 0.45 20.49
CA ALA A 168 1.83 -0.33 21.12
C ALA A 168 0.43 0.06 20.54
N ILE A 169 0.33 1.28 19.97
CA ILE A 169 -0.76 1.81 19.15
C ILE A 169 -1.17 0.92 17.94
N SER A 170 -0.25 0.23 17.26
CA SER A 170 -0.60 -0.66 16.14
C SER A 170 -1.38 -1.91 16.58
N LEU A 171 -1.33 -2.25 17.87
CA LEU A 171 -2.11 -3.35 18.45
C LEU A 171 -3.49 -2.91 18.95
N LEU A 172 -3.69 -1.61 19.22
CA LEU A 172 -4.97 -1.08 19.72
C LEU A 172 -6.20 -1.47 18.89
N PRO A 173 -6.16 -1.52 17.53
CA PRO A 173 -7.30 -1.96 16.74
C PRO A 173 -7.79 -3.37 17.07
N TYR A 174 -6.93 -4.21 17.65
CA TYR A 174 -7.21 -5.61 17.96
C TYR A 174 -7.56 -5.84 19.45
N CYS A 175 -7.56 -4.79 20.26
CA CYS A 175 -7.99 -4.85 21.66
C CYS A 175 -9.52 -4.73 21.81
N SER A 176 -10.27 -5.47 20.98
CA SER A 176 -11.73 -5.57 20.98
C SER A 176 -12.16 -6.95 20.45
N THR A 177 -13.29 -7.47 20.91
CA THR A 177 -13.71 -8.86 20.66
C THR A 177 -13.98 -9.17 19.17
N ASN A 178 -14.84 -8.40 18.49
CA ASN A 178 -15.00 -8.32 17.03
C ASN A 178 -16.20 -7.40 16.70
N PRO A 179 -16.11 -6.43 15.76
CA PRO A 179 -15.03 -6.15 14.81
C PRO A 179 -13.80 -5.46 15.44
N PRO A 180 -12.70 -5.26 14.69
CA PRO A 180 -11.60 -4.40 15.11
C PRO A 180 -12.09 -3.01 15.52
N MET A 181 -11.45 -2.45 16.54
CA MET A 181 -11.81 -1.18 17.15
C MET A 181 -11.93 -0.07 16.10
N HIS A 182 -13.03 0.68 16.16
CA HIS A 182 -13.25 1.82 15.26
C HIS A 182 -12.15 2.88 15.43
N GLU A 183 -11.78 3.52 14.32
CA GLU A 183 -10.73 4.53 14.26
C GLU A 183 -10.90 5.66 15.30
N HIS A 184 -12.12 6.11 15.54
CA HIS A 184 -12.37 7.14 16.54
C HIS A 184 -12.00 6.67 17.95
N ALA A 185 -12.44 5.47 18.36
CA ALA A 185 -12.11 4.90 19.66
C ALA A 185 -10.60 4.66 19.81
N ARG A 186 -9.96 4.16 18.74
CA ARG A 186 -8.49 3.99 18.69
C ARG A 186 -7.75 5.30 18.95
N ASN A 187 -8.14 6.37 18.26
CA ASN A 187 -7.48 7.66 18.36
C ASN A 187 -7.67 8.27 19.76
N VAL A 188 -8.89 8.20 20.31
CA VAL A 188 -9.19 8.64 21.68
C VAL A 188 -8.36 7.87 22.71
N ILE A 189 -8.26 6.55 22.58
CA ILE A 189 -7.51 5.71 23.52
C ILE A 189 -6.00 5.98 23.39
N SER A 190 -5.48 6.20 22.18
CA SER A 190 -4.06 6.56 22.00
C SER A 190 -3.70 7.93 22.56
N ASP A 191 -4.67 8.84 22.70
CA ASP A 191 -4.46 10.14 23.34
C ASP A 191 -4.45 10.04 24.87
N VAL A 192 -5.10 9.01 25.43
CA VAL A 192 -5.22 8.79 26.88
C VAL A 192 -4.14 7.85 27.42
N CYS A 193 -3.76 6.84 26.64
CA CYS A 193 -2.80 5.82 27.03
C CYS A 193 -1.58 5.88 26.11
N ALA A 194 -0.38 6.02 26.68
CA ALA A 194 0.86 6.06 25.92
C ALA A 194 1.29 4.67 25.43
N ASN A 195 0.77 3.59 26.03
CA ASN A 195 1.10 2.21 25.68
C ASN A 195 0.01 1.20 26.10
N ILE A 196 0.12 -0.04 25.61
CA ILE A 196 -0.83 -1.14 25.86
C ILE A 196 -0.88 -1.56 27.34
N PRO A 197 0.23 -1.69 28.09
CA PRO A 197 0.16 -1.98 29.52
C PRO A 197 -0.64 -0.95 30.33
N GLU A 198 -0.44 0.34 30.04
CA GLU A 198 -1.21 1.42 30.67
C GLU A 198 -2.71 1.31 30.34
N PHE A 199 -3.03 0.95 29.10
CA PHE A 199 -4.39 0.67 28.68
C PHE A 199 -4.99 -0.52 29.42
N GLY A 200 -4.26 -1.63 29.57
CA GLY A 200 -4.69 -2.80 30.36
C GLY A 200 -4.96 -2.46 31.83
N ILE A 201 -4.10 -1.65 32.46
CA ILE A 201 -4.31 -1.15 33.83
C ILE A 201 -5.58 -0.28 33.89
N LEU A 202 -5.78 0.61 32.93
CA LEU A 202 -6.99 1.44 32.84
C LEU A 202 -8.24 0.56 32.75
N MET A 203 -8.22 -0.48 31.91
CA MET A 203 -9.30 -1.45 31.73
C MET A 203 -9.51 -2.39 32.91
N SER A 204 -8.55 -2.47 33.84
CA SER A 204 -8.68 -3.26 35.07
C SER A 204 -9.33 -2.52 36.23
N THR A 205 -9.71 -1.24 36.03
CA THR A 205 -10.27 -0.40 37.11
C THR A 205 -11.63 0.19 36.77
N ASP A 206 -12.53 0.26 37.76
CA ASP A 206 -13.84 0.91 37.62
C ASP A 206 -13.71 2.40 37.24
N GLN A 207 -12.63 3.05 37.69
CA GLN A 207 -12.32 4.43 37.35
C GLN A 207 -11.96 4.57 35.86
N GLY A 208 -11.16 3.65 35.31
CA GLY A 208 -10.81 3.67 33.90
C GLY A 208 -12.00 3.38 32.99
N HIS A 209 -12.90 2.47 33.37
CA HIS A 209 -14.16 2.26 32.66
C HIS A 209 -15.02 3.53 32.61
N ARG A 210 -15.06 4.30 33.70
CA ARG A 210 -15.79 5.58 33.74
C ARG A 210 -15.14 6.65 32.86
N ILE A 211 -13.81 6.73 32.85
CA ILE A 211 -13.07 7.69 32.00
C ILE A 211 -13.35 7.39 30.52
N LEU A 212 -13.20 6.14 30.10
CA LEU A 212 -13.48 5.73 28.73
C LEU A 212 -14.97 5.83 28.39
N GLY A 213 -15.85 5.55 29.35
CA GLY A 213 -17.30 5.72 29.19
C GLY A 213 -17.73 7.16 28.94
N ASN A 214 -17.02 8.13 29.53
CA ASN A 214 -17.25 9.54 29.25
C ASN A 214 -16.69 9.96 27.89
N LEU A 215 -15.52 9.43 27.51
CA LEU A 215 -14.86 9.79 26.24
C LEU A 215 -15.50 9.11 25.02
N LEU A 216 -16.07 7.92 25.20
CA LEU A 216 -16.75 7.13 24.17
C LEU A 216 -18.27 7.13 24.40
N SER A 217 -18.83 8.20 24.98
CA SER A 217 -20.25 8.28 25.34
C SER A 217 -21.20 7.99 24.18
N ASP A 218 -20.77 8.37 22.97
CA ASP A 218 -21.52 8.21 21.72
C ASP A 218 -21.30 6.83 21.06
N TYR A 219 -20.35 6.04 21.58
CA TYR A 219 -19.91 4.75 21.06
C TYR A 219 -19.99 3.63 22.11
N ARG A 220 -21.11 3.58 22.86
CA ARG A 220 -21.32 2.59 23.95
C ARG A 220 -21.07 1.14 23.56
N ARG A 221 -21.41 0.76 22.32
CA ARG A 221 -21.17 -0.58 21.81
C ARG A 221 -19.68 -0.90 21.71
N SER A 222 -18.90 0.04 21.17
CA SER A 222 -17.46 -0.10 21.06
C SER A 222 -16.78 -0.15 22.43
N LEU A 223 -17.26 0.64 23.39
CA LEU A 223 -16.79 0.56 24.77
C LEU A 223 -17.00 -0.83 25.37
N GLN A 224 -18.20 -1.41 25.18
CA GLN A 224 -18.49 -2.76 25.69
C GLN A 224 -17.60 -3.82 25.05
N GLU A 225 -17.43 -3.78 23.72
CA GLU A 225 -16.57 -4.71 22.97
C GLU A 225 -15.09 -4.65 23.40
N ILE A 226 -14.62 -3.48 23.86
CA ILE A 226 -13.28 -3.27 24.42
C ILE A 226 -13.21 -3.82 25.85
N ILE A 227 -14.22 -3.55 26.69
CA ILE A 227 -14.28 -4.07 28.07
C ILE A 227 -14.29 -5.60 28.07
N ASP A 228 -15.15 -6.21 27.24
CA ASP A 228 -15.30 -7.65 27.15
C ASP A 228 -13.97 -8.31 26.74
N PHE A 229 -13.26 -7.73 25.77
CA PHE A 229 -11.95 -8.22 25.32
C PHE A 229 -10.93 -8.31 26.47
N TRP A 230 -10.78 -7.23 27.23
CA TRP A 230 -9.81 -7.18 28.33
C TRP A 230 -10.22 -8.03 29.53
N GLN A 231 -11.52 -8.25 29.73
CA GLN A 231 -12.02 -9.20 30.74
C GLN A 231 -11.75 -10.65 30.33
N GLU A 232 -11.94 -11.01 29.06
CA GLU A 232 -11.59 -12.33 28.54
C GLU A 232 -10.08 -12.59 28.62
N GLU A 233 -9.26 -11.61 28.25
CA GLU A 233 -7.79 -11.75 28.29
C GLU A 233 -7.26 -11.89 29.73
N ALA A 234 -7.80 -11.12 30.68
CA ALA A 234 -7.44 -11.23 32.10
C ALA A 234 -7.84 -12.55 32.77
N LEU A 235 -8.81 -13.29 32.21
CA LEU A 235 -9.22 -14.62 32.69
C LEU A 235 -8.35 -15.75 32.11
N THR A 236 -7.48 -15.44 31.14
CA THR A 236 -6.67 -16.42 30.41
C THR A 236 -5.22 -16.51 30.93
N GLU A 237 -4.83 -15.64 31.89
CA GLU A 237 -3.60 -15.72 32.70
C GLU A 237 -3.81 -16.48 34.02
#